data_AF-A0A653WUD0-F1
#
_entry.id   AF-A0A653WUD0-F1
#
_cell.length_a   1.000
_cell.length_b   1.000
_cell.length_c   1.000
_cell.angle_alpha   90.00
_cell.angle_beta   90.00
_cell.angle_gamma   90.00
#
_symmetry.space_group_name_H-M   'P 1'
#
loop_
_entity.id
_entity.type
_entity.pdbx_description
1 polymer ?
#
loop_
_entity_poly.entity_id
_entity_poly.type
_entity_poly.pdbx_seq_one_letter_code
_entity_poly.pdbx_strand_id
1 'polypeptide(L)'
;MNKQERLPKMVEQDLDTRGISTLFGIIGLFLFLVVSVINGVTVTTVAFSFLVTQLPMLYQAWRRMKLLRTFNEDEEYQRLVRREFQIIVAMFVSLGVFTFLTWFVFDSMQELLGVALIGIIPLLILYVPMDRKLREADPEHVTNRELRQAHRKQKLSP
;
A
#
# COMPACT_ATOMS: atom_id res chain seq x y z
N MET A 1 -5.88 -16.51 18.74
CA MET A 1 -6.98 -15.50 18.75
C MET A 1 -7.93 -15.82 17.60
N ASN A 2 -9.24 -15.77 17.79
CA ASN A 2 -10.23 -16.22 16.80
C ASN A 2 -10.55 -15.11 15.77
N LYS A 3 -11.04 -15.44 14.56
CA LYS A 3 -11.39 -14.47 13.50
C LYS A 3 -12.36 -13.39 13.96
N GLN A 4 -13.33 -13.72 14.81
CA GLN A 4 -14.30 -12.75 15.36
C GLN A 4 -13.64 -11.66 16.22
N GLU A 5 -12.51 -11.95 16.88
CA GLU A 5 -11.75 -11.01 17.70
C GLU A 5 -10.71 -10.23 16.86
N ARG A 6 -10.23 -10.84 15.77
CA ARG A 6 -9.24 -10.25 14.85
C ARG A 6 -9.86 -9.15 13.97
N LEU A 7 -11.06 -9.40 13.44
CA LEU A 7 -11.76 -8.50 12.54
C LEU A 7 -11.98 -7.09 13.11
N PRO A 8 -12.53 -6.89 14.33
CA PRO A 8 -12.74 -5.55 14.87
C PRO A 8 -11.43 -4.80 15.07
N LYS A 9 -10.36 -5.47 15.52
CA LYS A 9 -9.02 -4.86 15.67
C LYS A 9 -8.44 -4.39 14.34
N MET A 10 -8.65 -5.16 13.26
CA MET A 10 -8.22 -4.74 11.92
C MET A 10 -9.03 -3.58 11.38
N VAL A 11 -10.35 -3.56 11.62
CA VAL A 11 -11.22 -2.44 11.23
C VAL A 11 -10.85 -1.16 11.97
N GLU A 12 -10.61 -1.25 13.27
CA GLU A 12 -10.19 -0.11 14.10
C GLU A 12 -8.85 0.48 13.60
N GLN A 13 -7.87 -0.38 13.31
CA GLN A 13 -6.60 0.06 12.75
C GLN A 13 -6.77 0.73 11.36
N ASP A 14 -7.61 0.18 10.51
CA ASP A 14 -7.88 0.76 9.19
C ASP A 14 -8.54 2.14 9.31
N LEU A 15 -9.46 2.33 10.26
CA LEU A 15 -10.09 3.62 10.53
C LEU A 15 -9.07 4.66 11.01
N ASP A 16 -8.23 4.28 11.98
CA ASP A 16 -7.17 5.14 12.52
C ASP A 16 -6.17 5.57 11.43
N THR A 17 -5.79 4.65 10.54
CA THR A 17 -4.88 4.98 9.42
C THR A 17 -5.54 5.74 8.27
N ARG A 18 -6.88 5.78 8.20
CA ARG A 18 -7.60 6.47 7.12
C ARG A 18 -7.43 7.99 7.15
N GLY A 19 -7.35 8.56 8.34
CA GLY A 19 -7.06 9.99 8.53
C GLY A 19 -5.69 10.35 7.98
N ILE A 20 -4.68 9.52 8.27
CA ILE A 20 -3.31 9.69 7.78
C ILE A 20 -3.25 9.60 6.25
N SER A 21 -3.90 8.60 5.65
CA SER A 21 -3.97 8.48 4.19
C SER A 21 -4.63 9.68 3.52
N THR A 22 -5.71 10.19 4.11
CA THR A 22 -6.38 11.41 3.62
C THR A 22 -5.45 12.63 3.69
N LEU A 23 -4.77 12.82 4.83
CA LEU A 23 -3.85 13.94 5.05
C LEU A 23 -2.71 13.96 4.02
N PHE A 24 -2.04 12.82 3.83
CA PHE A 24 -0.95 12.72 2.86
C PHE A 24 -1.44 12.83 1.41
N GLY A 25 -2.67 12.39 1.11
CA GLY A 25 -3.31 12.65 -0.17
C GLY A 25 -3.48 14.15 -0.43
N ILE A 26 -3.94 14.90 0.56
CA ILE A 26 -4.08 16.37 0.49
C ILE A 26 -2.70 17.02 0.33
N ILE A 27 -1.71 16.62 1.13
CA ILE A 27 -0.33 17.15 1.03
C ILE A 27 0.25 16.87 -0.36
N GLY A 28 0.11 15.64 -0.87
CA GLY A 28 0.60 15.27 -2.20
C GLY A 28 -0.04 16.09 -3.31
N LEU A 29 -1.36 16.30 -3.24
CA LEU A 29 -2.09 17.15 -4.18
C LEU A 29 -1.69 18.63 -4.08
N PHE A 30 -1.54 19.15 -2.86
CA PHE A 30 -1.13 20.53 -2.63
C PHE A 30 0.28 20.78 -3.19
N LEU A 31 1.24 19.91 -2.88
CA LEU A 31 2.60 19.99 -3.42
C LEU A 31 2.62 19.90 -4.94
N PHE A 32 1.83 18.99 -5.51
CA PHE A 32 1.69 18.89 -6.97
C PHE A 32 1.24 20.23 -7.58
N LEU A 33 0.18 20.83 -7.04
CA LEU A 33 -0.38 22.08 -7.55
C LEU A 33 0.61 23.26 -7.39
N VAL A 34 1.21 23.43 -6.21
CA VAL A 34 2.17 24.52 -5.95
C VAL A 34 3.36 24.43 -6.90
N VAL A 35 3.97 23.25 -7.02
CA VAL A 35 5.14 23.06 -7.89
C VAL A 35 4.76 23.22 -9.37
N SER A 36 3.58 22.75 -9.76
CA SER A 36 3.08 22.89 -11.14
C SER A 36 2.79 24.34 -11.52
N VAL A 37 2.32 25.16 -10.58
CA VAL A 37 2.10 26.60 -10.82
C VAL A 37 3.42 27.35 -10.98
N ILE A 38 4.46 26.98 -10.20
CA ILE A 38 5.76 27.66 -10.22
C ILE A 38 6.59 27.25 -11.45
N ASN A 39 6.64 25.95 -11.76
CA ASN A 39 7.59 25.39 -12.73
C ASN A 39 6.93 24.74 -13.96
N GLY A 40 5.60 24.74 -14.04
CA GLY A 40 4.86 23.91 -14.98
C GLY A 40 4.80 22.44 -14.57
N VAL A 41 4.02 21.65 -15.31
CA VAL A 41 3.91 20.19 -15.09
C VAL A 41 5.11 19.51 -15.75
N THR A 42 6.08 19.10 -14.93
CA THR A 42 7.27 18.36 -15.36
C THR A 42 7.22 16.91 -14.91
N VAL A 43 8.07 16.05 -15.50
CA VAL A 43 8.25 14.64 -15.13
C VAL A 43 8.58 14.52 -13.65
N THR A 44 9.46 15.38 -13.16
CA THR A 44 9.88 15.44 -11.75
C THR A 44 8.71 15.74 -10.83
N THR A 45 7.89 16.74 -11.17
CA THR A 45 6.74 17.15 -10.36
C THR A 45 5.73 16.01 -10.25
N VAL A 46 5.40 15.36 -11.37
CA VAL A 46 4.48 14.22 -11.39
C VAL A 46 5.05 13.07 -10.56
N ALA A 47 6.29 12.67 -10.81
CA ALA A 47 6.87 11.51 -10.18
C ALA A 47 7.07 11.69 -8.66
N PHE A 48 7.47 12.88 -8.21
CA PHE A 48 7.59 13.19 -6.78
C PHE A 48 6.22 13.17 -6.08
N SER A 49 5.19 13.74 -6.68
CA SER A 49 3.82 13.67 -6.15
C SER A 49 3.30 12.24 -6.09
N PHE A 50 3.61 11.41 -7.09
CA PHE A 50 3.32 9.97 -7.05
C PHE A 50 4.00 9.28 -5.87
N LEU A 51 5.28 9.54 -5.60
CA LEU A 51 5.99 8.93 -4.46
C LEU A 51 5.40 9.35 -3.11
N VAL A 52 5.13 10.65 -2.92
CA VAL A 52 4.56 11.17 -1.66
C VAL A 52 3.20 10.54 -1.36
N THR A 53 2.36 10.37 -2.39
CA THR A 53 1.04 9.75 -2.22
C THR A 53 1.08 8.25 -1.88
N GLN A 54 2.21 7.55 -2.11
CA GLN A 54 2.36 6.15 -1.72
C GLN A 54 2.82 5.93 -0.27
N LEU A 55 3.36 6.95 0.41
CA LEU A 55 3.85 6.82 1.79
C LEU A 55 2.79 6.30 2.78
N PRO A 56 1.52 6.73 2.72
CA PRO A 56 0.49 6.20 3.62
C PRO A 56 0.21 4.73 3.40
N MET A 57 0.26 4.26 2.15
CA MET A 57 0.10 2.85 1.83
C MET A 57 1.20 2.02 2.49
N LEU A 58 2.44 2.50 2.47
CA LEU A 58 3.57 1.85 3.14
C LEU A 58 3.39 1.81 4.67
N TYR A 59 2.95 2.93 5.26
CA TYR A 59 2.66 3.01 6.69
C TYR A 59 1.52 2.08 7.11
N GLN A 60 0.44 2.03 6.32
CA GLN A 60 -0.68 1.10 6.52
C GLN A 60 -0.23 -0.35 6.44
N ALA A 61 0.56 -0.70 5.42
CA ALA A 61 1.11 -2.04 5.25
C ALA A 61 1.99 -2.45 6.44
N TRP A 62 2.81 -1.52 6.95
CA TRP A 62 3.65 -1.77 8.12
C TRP A 62 2.82 -2.01 9.39
N ARG A 63 1.80 -1.19 9.63
CA ARG A 63 0.89 -1.39 10.77
C ARG A 63 0.13 -2.70 10.67
N ARG A 64 -0.40 -3.02 9.48
CA ARG A 64 -1.06 -4.30 9.20
C ARG A 64 -0.12 -5.47 9.47
N MET A 65 1.14 -5.42 9.03
CA MET A 65 2.13 -6.46 9.32
C MET A 65 2.35 -6.60 10.84
N LYS A 66 2.55 -5.50 11.56
CA LYS A 66 2.71 -5.53 13.03
C LYS A 66 1.51 -6.19 13.71
N LEU A 67 0.29 -5.79 13.34
CA LEU A 67 -0.94 -6.33 13.91
C LEU A 67 -1.14 -7.82 13.58
N LEU A 68 -0.96 -8.22 12.32
CA LEU A 68 -1.10 -9.62 11.90
C LEU A 68 -0.13 -10.54 12.65
N ARG A 69 1.09 -10.08 12.94
CA ARG A 69 2.06 -10.84 13.75
C ARG A 69 1.63 -11.05 15.21
N THR A 70 0.69 -10.25 15.74
CA THR A 70 0.14 -10.47 17.09
C THR A 70 -0.96 -11.53 17.12
N PHE A 71 -1.51 -11.90 15.96
CA PHE A 71 -2.67 -12.79 15.90
C PHE A 71 -2.29 -14.27 15.92
N ASN A 72 -1.09 -14.58 15.41
CA ASN A 72 -0.58 -15.93 15.30
C ASN A 72 0.96 -15.90 15.43
N GLU A 73 1.48 -16.74 16.33
CA GLU A 73 2.91 -16.87 16.62
C GLU A 73 3.62 -17.84 15.67
N ASP A 74 2.89 -18.62 14.88
CA ASP A 74 3.44 -19.59 13.92
C ASP A 74 4.47 -18.95 12.97
N GLU A 75 5.65 -19.57 12.89
CA GLU A 75 6.76 -19.06 12.08
C GLU A 75 6.44 -18.99 10.58
N GLU A 76 5.73 -19.98 10.03
CA GLU A 76 5.39 -20.02 8.61
C GLU A 76 4.45 -18.86 8.27
N TYR A 77 3.43 -18.65 9.12
CA TYR A 77 2.53 -17.52 9.00
C TYR A 77 3.28 -16.17 9.13
N GLN A 78 4.16 -16.02 10.12
CA GLN A 78 4.95 -14.80 10.29
C GLN A 78 5.87 -14.50 9.10
N ARG A 79 6.46 -15.54 8.48
CA ARG A 79 7.28 -15.40 7.27
C ARG A 79 6.43 -14.91 6.10
N LEU A 80 5.21 -15.43 5.93
CA LEU A 80 4.29 -14.98 4.88
C LEU A 80 3.83 -13.54 5.09
N VAL A 81 3.48 -13.15 6.32
CA VAL A 81 3.12 -11.75 6.65
C VAL A 81 4.28 -10.81 6.36
N ARG A 82 5.52 -11.21 6.69
CA ARG A 82 6.71 -10.41 6.37
C ARG A 82 6.94 -10.31 4.86
N ARG A 83 6.73 -11.39 4.11
CA ARG A 83 6.85 -11.38 2.64
C ARG A 83 5.81 -10.47 1.99
N GLU A 84 4.56 -10.49 2.46
CA GLU A 84 3.53 -9.57 1.98
C GLU A 84 3.98 -8.11 2.13
N PHE A 85 4.50 -7.73 3.30
CA PHE A 85 5.05 -6.39 3.52
C PHE A 85 6.28 -6.11 2.64
N GLN A 86 7.21 -7.06 2.51
CA GLN A 86 8.40 -6.91 1.66
C GLN A 86 8.04 -6.67 0.19
N ILE A 87 6.97 -7.29 -0.31
CA ILE A 87 6.47 -7.03 -1.67
C ILE A 87 5.99 -5.59 -1.80
N ILE A 88 5.25 -5.06 -0.81
CA ILE A 88 4.80 -3.66 -0.82
C ILE A 88 5.98 -2.69 -0.72
N VAL A 89 6.98 -2.98 0.12
CA VAL A 89 8.23 -2.21 0.18
C VAL A 89 8.95 -2.25 -1.17
N ALA A 90 9.05 -3.42 -1.79
CA ALA A 90 9.67 -3.56 -3.10
C ALA A 90 8.93 -2.76 -4.18
N MET A 91 7.60 -2.68 -4.12
CA MET A 91 6.81 -1.82 -5.02
C MET A 91 7.18 -0.36 -4.85
N PHE A 92 7.25 0.10 -3.60
CA PHE A 92 7.61 1.49 -3.28
C PHE A 92 9.05 1.82 -3.72
N VAL A 93 10.02 0.94 -3.42
CA VAL A 93 11.42 1.12 -3.81
C VAL A 93 11.57 1.11 -5.32
N SER A 94 10.91 0.16 -6.00
CA SER A 94 10.94 0.08 -7.47
C SER A 94 10.40 1.38 -8.08
N LEU A 95 9.25 1.87 -7.58
CA LEU A 95 8.69 3.15 -8.03
C LEU A 95 9.67 4.32 -7.82
N GLY A 96 10.37 4.36 -6.70
CA GLY A 96 11.39 5.38 -6.41
C GLY A 96 12.59 5.32 -7.35
N VAL A 97 13.15 4.13 -7.56
CA VAL A 97 14.27 3.90 -8.49
C VAL A 97 13.87 4.29 -9.90
N PHE A 98 12.68 3.90 -10.35
CA PHE A 98 12.20 4.20 -11.68
C PHE A 98 11.86 5.67 -11.90
N THR A 99 11.30 6.33 -10.89
CA THR A 99 11.13 7.78 -10.86
C THR A 99 12.47 8.48 -11.05
N PHE A 100 13.48 8.06 -10.28
CA PHE A 100 14.82 8.63 -10.37
C PHE A 100 15.47 8.40 -11.74
N LEU A 101 15.39 7.18 -12.27
CA LEU A 101 15.93 6.85 -13.60
C LEU A 101 15.23 7.63 -14.71
N THR A 102 13.91 7.78 -14.64
CA THR A 102 13.17 8.55 -15.64
C THR A 102 13.59 10.01 -15.63
N TRP A 103 13.71 10.61 -14.44
CA TRP A 103 14.18 11.97 -14.29
C TRP A 103 15.62 12.16 -14.79
N PHE A 104 16.52 11.21 -14.52
CA PHE A 104 17.95 11.35 -14.83
C PHE A 104 18.29 11.02 -16.30
N VAL A 105 17.59 10.08 -16.93
CA VAL A 105 17.99 9.48 -18.22
C VAL A 105 17.06 9.86 -19.37
N PHE A 106 15.77 9.97 -19.10
CA PHE A 106 14.72 9.82 -20.12
C PHE A 106 13.89 11.09 -20.32
N ASP A 107 13.65 11.86 -19.24
CA ASP A 107 12.84 13.10 -19.20
C ASP A 107 11.52 13.01 -20.00
N SER A 108 10.93 11.81 -20.06
CA SER A 108 9.73 11.50 -20.84
C SER A 108 8.64 10.90 -19.96
N MET A 109 7.42 11.46 -20.09
CA MET A 109 6.23 10.95 -19.41
C MET A 109 5.84 9.55 -19.87
N GLN A 110 6.07 9.23 -21.15
CA GLN A 110 5.73 7.91 -21.69
C GLN A 110 6.63 6.83 -21.09
N GLU A 111 7.92 7.13 -20.94
CA GLU A 111 8.88 6.22 -20.33
C GLU A 111 8.61 6.09 -18.82
N LEU A 112 8.24 7.17 -18.13
CA LEU A 112 7.80 7.10 -16.73
C LEU A 112 6.64 6.11 -16.55
N LEU A 113 5.63 6.19 -17.42
CA LEU A 113 4.48 5.29 -17.39
C LEU A 113 4.86 3.84 -17.73
N GLY A 114 5.64 3.64 -18.79
CA GLY A 114 6.08 2.29 -19.20
C GLY A 114 6.89 1.60 -18.11
N VAL A 115 7.82 2.33 -17.50
CA VAL A 115 8.66 1.82 -16.44
C VAL A 115 7.85 1.59 -15.14
N ALA A 116 6.91 2.48 -14.80
CA ALA A 116 6.00 2.25 -13.67
C ALA A 116 5.18 0.97 -13.84
N LEU A 117 4.68 0.70 -15.06
CA LEU A 117 3.96 -0.54 -15.36
C LEU A 117 4.85 -1.78 -15.22
N ILE A 118 6.06 -1.75 -15.79
CA ILE A 118 7.03 -2.85 -15.69
C ILE A 118 7.45 -3.11 -14.24
N GLY A 119 7.58 -2.07 -13.43
CA GLY A 119 7.91 -2.20 -12.01
C GLY A 119 6.78 -2.75 -11.14
N ILE A 120 5.55 -2.32 -11.40
CA ILE A 120 4.41 -2.61 -10.54
C ILE A 120 3.76 -3.95 -10.90
N ILE A 121 3.61 -4.29 -12.18
CA ILE A 121 2.88 -5.48 -12.63
C ILE A 121 3.46 -6.79 -12.06
N PRO A 122 4.78 -7.08 -12.15
CA PRO A 122 5.35 -8.30 -11.60
C PRO A 122 5.12 -8.43 -10.10
N LEU A 123 5.21 -7.32 -9.38
CA LEU A 123 5.00 -7.29 -7.94
C LEU A 123 3.51 -7.50 -7.58
N LEU A 124 2.57 -7.02 -8.40
CA LEU A 124 1.15 -7.32 -8.25
C LEU A 124 0.88 -8.82 -8.42
N ILE A 125 1.52 -9.46 -9.39
CA ILE A 125 1.41 -10.92 -9.60
C ILE A 125 1.86 -11.68 -8.35
N LEU A 126 2.91 -11.20 -7.67
CA LEU A 126 3.37 -11.78 -6.40
C LEU A 126 2.44 -11.45 -5.22
N TYR A 127 1.85 -10.27 -5.19
CA TYR A 127 1.00 -9.80 -4.09
C TYR A 127 -0.38 -10.47 -4.07
N VAL A 128 -1.05 -10.58 -5.23
CA VAL A 128 -2.41 -11.12 -5.36
C VAL A 128 -2.61 -12.47 -4.66
N PRO A 129 -1.72 -13.47 -4.79
CA PRO A 129 -1.92 -14.76 -4.13
C PRO A 129 -1.62 -14.74 -2.62
N MET A 130 -1.09 -13.67 -2.03
CA MET A 130 -0.69 -13.67 -0.60
C MET A 130 -1.87 -13.84 0.35
N ASP A 131 -3.03 -13.22 0.06
CA ASP A 131 -4.24 -13.36 0.88
C ASP A 131 -4.69 -14.84 0.96
N ARG A 132 -4.53 -15.57 -0.16
CA ARG A 132 -4.80 -17.00 -0.21
C ARG A 132 -3.77 -17.81 0.59
N LYS A 133 -2.47 -17.54 0.41
CA LYS A 133 -1.39 -18.26 1.14
C LYS A 133 -1.48 -18.03 2.64
N LEU A 134 -1.80 -16.81 3.07
CA LEU A 134 -1.99 -16.48 4.49
C LEU A 134 -3.17 -17.22 5.10
N ARG A 135 -4.26 -17.40 4.34
CA ARG A 135 -5.42 -18.19 4.77
C ARG A 135 -5.14 -19.70 4.79
N GLU A 136 -4.30 -20.19 3.89
CA GLU A 136 -3.86 -21.60 3.89
C GLU A 136 -2.97 -21.90 5.10
N ALA A 137 -2.11 -20.94 5.51
CA ALA A 137 -1.28 -21.06 6.70
C ALA A 137 -2.05 -20.83 8.03
N ASP A 138 -3.06 -19.96 8.02
CA ASP A 138 -3.91 -19.70 9.19
C ASP A 138 -5.40 -19.64 8.77
N PRO A 139 -6.20 -20.67 9.10
CA PRO A 139 -7.64 -20.70 8.79
C PRO A 139 -8.41 -19.52 9.40
N GLU A 140 -7.93 -18.98 10.52
CA GLU A 140 -8.50 -17.83 11.22
C GLU A 140 -8.02 -16.49 10.64
N HIS A 141 -7.21 -16.50 9.57
CA HIS A 141 -6.77 -15.28 8.91
C HIS A 141 -7.96 -14.50 8.34
N VAL A 142 -8.01 -13.20 8.68
CA VAL A 142 -8.99 -12.27 8.14
C VAL A 142 -8.53 -11.81 6.77
N THR A 143 -9.25 -12.23 5.74
CA THR A 143 -8.94 -11.88 4.35
C THR A 143 -9.26 -10.42 4.04
N ASN A 144 -8.59 -9.87 3.04
CA ASN A 144 -8.90 -8.54 2.51
C ASN A 144 -10.37 -8.40 2.07
N ARG A 145 -10.99 -9.50 1.60
CA ARG A 145 -12.40 -9.53 1.21
C ARG A 145 -13.34 -9.37 2.41
N GLU A 146 -13.06 -10.09 3.49
CA GLU A 146 -13.84 -10.01 4.75
C GLU A 146 -13.72 -8.62 5.37
N LEU A 147 -12.51 -8.06 5.40
CA LEU A 147 -12.27 -6.70 5.89
C LEU A 147 -13.07 -5.65 5.09
N ARG A 148 -13.07 -5.73 3.76
CA ARG A 148 -13.89 -4.86 2.90
C ARG A 148 -15.40 -5.03 3.12
N GLN A 149 -15.85 -6.24 3.46
CA GLN A 149 -17.26 -6.47 3.80
C GLN A 149 -17.61 -5.87 5.16
N ALA A 150 -16.73 -5.99 6.16
CA ALA A 150 -16.91 -5.38 7.47
C ALA A 150 -17.03 -3.85 7.38
N HIS A 151 -16.13 -3.19 6.64
CA HIS A 151 -16.21 -1.74 6.38
C HIS A 151 -17.51 -1.34 5.70
N ARG A 152 -18.02 -2.13 4.75
CA ARG A 152 -19.30 -1.86 4.09
C ARG A 152 -20.48 -1.97 5.06
N LYS A 153 -20.49 -2.99 5.91
CA LYS A 153 -21.53 -3.16 6.94
C LYS A 153 -21.52 -2.03 7.96
N GLN A 154 -20.34 -1.60 8.39
CA GLN A 154 -20.19 -0.48 9.32
C GLN A 154 -20.68 0.84 8.72
N LYS A 155 -20.41 1.09 7.43
CA LYS A 155 -20.89 2.30 6.72
C LYS A 155 -22.40 2.30 6.46
N LEU A 156 -23.05 1.14 6.54
CA LEU A 156 -24.50 0.94 6.36
C LEU A 156 -25.25 0.82 7.70
N SER A 157 -24.54 0.85 8.84
CA SER A 157 -25.15 0.91 10.16
C SER A 157 -25.56 2.36 10.44
N PRO A 158 -26.84 2.62 10.77
CA PRO A 158 -27.36 3.96 11.03
C PRO A 158 -26.68 4.65 12.21
#